data_AF-O62813-F1
#
_entry.id   AF-O62813-F1
#
_cell.length_a   1.000
_cell.length_b   1.000
_cell.length_c   1.000
_cell.angle_alpha   90.00
_cell.angle_beta   90.00
_cell.angle_gamma   90.00
#
_symmetry.space_group_name_H-M   'P 1'
#
loop_
_entity.id
_entity.type
_entity.pdbx_description
1 polymer ?
#
loop_
_entity_poly.entity_id
_entity_poly.type
_entity_poly.pdbx_seq_one_letter_code
_entity_poly.pdbx_strand_id
1 'polypeptide(L)'
;SCREGHHWYQLRQALNQRLLKPAEAALYTDAFNEVIDDFMIRLDQLRAESASGNQVSDMAQLFYYFALEAICYILFEKRIGCLQRSIPEDTVTFVRSIGLMFQNSLYATFLPKWTRPVLPFWKRYLDGWNAIFSFGKKLIDEKLEDMEAQLQAEGPDGVQVSGYLHFLLASGQLSPREAMGSLPELLMAGVDTTSNTLTWALYHLSKDPE
;
A
#
# COMPACT_ATOMS: atom_id res chain seq x y z
N SER A 1 -13.18 24.45 1.10
CA SER A 1 -12.04 25.39 1.14
C SER A 1 -11.37 25.50 2.51
N CYS A 2 -11.92 26.13 3.57
CA CYS A 2 -11.23 26.19 4.88
C CYS A 2 -11.36 24.91 5.76
N ARG A 3 -12.51 24.22 5.72
CA ARG A 3 -12.71 22.98 6.52
C ARG A 3 -11.88 21.80 6.00
N GLU A 4 -11.70 21.70 4.68
CA GLU A 4 -10.87 20.66 4.05
C GLU A 4 -9.40 20.83 4.40
N GLY A 5 -8.87 22.07 4.41
CA GLY A 5 -7.46 22.31 4.76
C GLY A 5 -7.13 21.99 6.22
N HIS A 6 -8.04 22.32 7.15
CA HIS A 6 -7.80 22.03 8.57
C HIS A 6 -7.90 20.54 8.88
N HIS A 7 -8.86 19.85 8.26
CA HIS A 7 -9.04 18.42 8.39
C HIS A 7 -7.89 17.63 7.76
N TRP A 8 -7.47 18.02 6.55
CA TRP A 8 -6.29 17.48 5.88
C TRP A 8 -5.01 17.71 6.67
N TYR A 9 -4.86 18.88 7.31
CA TYR A 9 -3.70 19.18 8.15
C TYR A 9 -3.64 18.28 9.38
N GLN A 10 -4.76 18.08 10.08
CA GLN A 10 -4.83 17.18 11.24
C GLN A 10 -4.52 15.74 10.85
N LEU A 11 -5.11 15.28 9.74
CA LEU A 11 -4.84 13.97 9.15
C LEU A 11 -3.35 13.80 8.85
N ARG A 12 -2.75 14.72 8.07
CA ARG A 12 -1.31 14.66 7.77
C ARG A 12 -0.43 14.77 8.99
N GLN A 13 -0.82 15.58 9.98
CA GLN A 13 -0.04 15.75 11.20
C GLN A 13 0.00 14.45 12.00
N ALA A 14 -1.12 13.75 12.15
CA ALA A 14 -1.17 12.42 12.76
C ALA A 14 -0.36 11.42 11.94
N LEU A 15 -0.54 11.42 10.61
CA LEU A 15 0.12 10.47 9.73
C LEU A 15 1.65 10.62 9.72
N ASN A 16 2.14 11.86 9.61
CA ASN A 16 3.57 12.19 9.56
C ASN A 16 4.30 11.90 10.87
N GLN A 17 3.62 12.02 12.01
CA GLN A 17 4.27 11.84 13.31
C GLN A 17 4.79 10.42 13.53
N ARG A 18 4.21 9.39 12.92
CA ARG A 18 4.69 8.02 13.04
C ARG A 18 5.46 7.49 11.84
N LEU A 19 5.18 7.98 10.64
CA LEU A 19 5.91 7.57 9.43
C LEU A 19 7.32 8.19 9.35
N LEU A 20 7.50 9.42 9.83
CA LEU A 20 8.72 10.21 9.58
C LEU A 20 9.62 10.38 10.82
N LYS A 21 9.16 10.00 12.01
CA LYS A 21 10.00 10.07 13.22
C LYS A 21 10.92 8.85 13.28
N PRO A 22 12.24 9.01 13.35
CA PRO A 22 13.20 7.90 13.34
C PRO A 22 12.95 6.84 14.43
N ALA A 23 12.51 7.27 15.62
CA ALA A 23 12.19 6.36 16.73
C ALA A 23 10.97 5.46 16.45
N GLU A 24 10.00 5.96 15.68
CA GLU A 24 8.81 5.20 15.27
C GLU A 24 9.13 4.38 14.00
N ALA A 25 9.97 4.90 13.11
CA ALA A 25 10.46 4.17 11.93
C ALA A 25 11.21 2.89 12.30
N ALA A 26 11.94 2.90 13.43
CA ALA A 26 12.59 1.71 13.97
C ALA A 26 11.61 0.56 14.27
N LEU A 27 10.37 0.88 14.68
CA LEU A 27 9.34 -0.13 14.99
C LEU A 27 8.90 -0.93 13.75
N TYR A 28 9.11 -0.40 12.54
CA TYR A 28 8.77 -1.09 11.30
C TYR A 28 9.96 -1.80 10.67
N THR A 29 11.15 -1.74 11.28
CA THR A 29 12.36 -2.31 10.67
C THR A 29 12.25 -3.82 10.54
N ASP A 30 11.73 -4.51 11.56
CA ASP A 30 11.53 -5.96 11.52
C ASP A 30 10.51 -6.33 10.44
N ALA A 31 9.37 -5.64 10.41
CA ALA A 31 8.34 -5.84 9.39
C ALA A 31 8.88 -5.61 7.97
N PHE A 32 9.73 -4.60 7.78
CA PHE A 32 10.34 -4.29 6.49
C PHE A 32 11.39 -5.34 6.09
N ASN A 33 12.19 -5.83 7.05
CA ASN A 33 13.15 -6.90 6.82
C ASN A 33 12.47 -8.19 6.37
N GLU A 34 11.34 -8.57 6.96
CA GLU A 34 10.57 -9.72 6.50
C GLU A 34 10.13 -9.60 5.04
N VAL A 35 9.71 -8.41 4.62
CA VAL A 35 9.32 -8.15 3.22
C VAL A 35 10.54 -8.17 2.29
N ILE A 36 11.70 -7.70 2.76
CA ILE A 36 12.96 -7.82 2.02
C ILE A 36 13.35 -9.30 1.86
N ASP A 37 13.27 -10.10 2.92
CA ASP A 37 13.61 -11.52 2.85
C ASP A 37 12.73 -12.25 1.84
N ASP A 38 11.42 -12.01 1.85
CA ASP A 38 10.49 -12.56 0.87
C ASP A 38 10.77 -12.06 -0.56
N PHE A 39 11.18 -10.81 -0.71
CA PHE A 39 11.59 -10.26 -1.99
C PHE A 39 12.85 -10.95 -2.54
N MET A 40 13.85 -11.19 -1.69
CA MET A 40 15.08 -11.90 -2.06
C MET A 40 14.79 -13.36 -2.44
N ILE A 41 13.94 -14.05 -1.67
CA ILE A 41 13.48 -15.40 -2.00
C ILE A 41 12.78 -15.42 -3.36
N ARG A 42 11.89 -14.45 -3.62
CA ARG A 42 11.18 -14.36 -4.90
C ARG A 42 12.13 -14.08 -6.07
N LEU A 43 13.11 -13.22 -5.86
CA LEU A 43 14.15 -12.90 -6.84
C LEU A 43 14.96 -14.15 -7.21
N ASP A 44 15.38 -14.93 -6.21
CA ASP A 44 16.12 -16.18 -6.42
C ASP A 44 15.31 -17.23 -7.17
N GLN A 45 14.03 -17.36 -6.86
CA GLN A 45 13.11 -18.23 -7.61
C GLN A 45 13.02 -17.84 -9.08
N LEU A 46 12.78 -16.55 -9.36
CA LEU A 46 12.66 -16.06 -10.74
C LEU A 46 13.96 -16.20 -11.53
N ARG A 47 15.10 -16.01 -10.85
CA ARG A 47 16.42 -16.25 -11.43
C ARG A 47 16.62 -17.72 -11.77
N ALA A 48 16.22 -18.64 -10.90
CA ALA A 48 16.32 -20.08 -11.13
C ALA A 48 15.35 -20.59 -12.22
N GLU A 49 14.19 -19.95 -12.39
CA GLU A 49 13.21 -20.24 -13.44
C GLU A 49 13.63 -19.67 -14.81
N SER A 50 14.60 -18.76 -14.85
CA SER A 50 15.11 -18.16 -16.09
C SER A 50 15.95 -19.15 -16.90
N ALA A 51 15.81 -19.10 -18.23
CA ALA A 51 16.54 -19.98 -19.15
C ALA A 51 18.07 -19.85 -19.02
N SER A 52 18.56 -18.68 -18.62
CA SER A 52 20.00 -18.42 -18.40
C SER A 52 20.44 -18.64 -16.95
N GLY A 53 19.51 -18.85 -16.02
CA GLY A 53 19.79 -18.97 -14.59
C GLY A 53 20.33 -17.71 -13.91
N ASN A 54 20.36 -16.57 -14.61
CA ASN A 54 21.02 -15.35 -14.13
C ASN A 54 20.25 -14.05 -14.43
N GLN A 55 19.04 -14.13 -14.96
CA GLN A 55 18.26 -12.96 -15.39
C GLN A 55 16.89 -12.93 -14.74
N VAL A 56 16.45 -11.72 -14.37
CA VAL A 56 15.07 -11.39 -14.00
C VAL A 56 14.58 -10.31 -14.97
N SER A 57 13.50 -10.59 -15.70
CA SER A 57 13.07 -9.78 -16.86
C SER A 57 12.29 -8.52 -16.50
N ASP A 58 11.51 -8.53 -15.41
CA ASP A 58 10.67 -7.39 -15.00
C ASP A 58 10.95 -6.96 -13.55
N MET A 59 12.10 -6.31 -13.36
CA MET A 59 12.49 -5.77 -12.05
C MET A 59 11.57 -4.63 -11.59
N ALA A 60 11.02 -3.84 -12.51
CA ALA A 60 10.15 -2.71 -12.17
C ALA A 60 8.83 -3.21 -11.55
N GLN A 61 8.22 -4.24 -12.14
CA GLN A 61 7.02 -4.87 -11.58
C GLN A 61 7.31 -5.53 -10.22
N LEU A 62 8.48 -6.16 -10.06
CA LEU A 62 8.91 -6.72 -8.78
C LEU A 62 9.05 -5.64 -7.70
N PHE A 63 9.65 -4.49 -8.03
CA PHE A 63 9.73 -3.37 -7.10
C PHE A 63 8.37 -2.76 -6.78
N TYR A 64 7.44 -2.78 -7.73
CA TYR A 64 6.05 -2.40 -7.49
C TYR A 64 5.39 -3.32 -6.45
N TYR A 65 5.52 -4.64 -6.62
CA TYR A 65 4.99 -5.62 -5.67
C TYR A 65 5.65 -5.55 -4.30
N PHE A 66 6.97 -5.35 -4.26
CA PHE A 66 7.72 -5.11 -3.02
C PHE A 66 7.20 -3.88 -2.28
N ALA A 67 7.11 -2.74 -2.98
CA ALA A 67 6.65 -1.50 -2.37
C ALA A 67 5.21 -1.61 -1.88
N LEU A 68 4.35 -2.32 -2.62
CA LEU A 68 2.96 -2.55 -2.25
C LEU A 68 2.83 -3.46 -1.02
N GLU A 69 3.58 -4.56 -0.96
CA GLU A 69 3.63 -5.44 0.20
C GLU A 69 4.12 -4.68 1.44
N ALA A 70 5.21 -3.91 1.30
CA ALA A 70 5.81 -3.16 2.39
C ALA A 70 4.85 -2.11 2.97
N ILE A 71 4.22 -1.28 2.11
CA ILE A 71 3.30 -0.25 2.61
C ILE A 71 2.03 -0.86 3.21
N CYS A 72 1.49 -1.94 2.63
CA CYS A 72 0.33 -2.62 3.20
C CYS A 72 0.68 -3.27 4.54
N TYR A 73 1.88 -3.84 4.69
CA TYR A 73 2.31 -4.42 5.94
C TYR A 73 2.53 -3.34 7.02
N ILE A 74 3.17 -2.21 6.69
CA ILE A 74 3.36 -1.11 7.64
C ILE A 74 2.01 -0.50 8.07
N LEU A 75 1.10 -0.29 7.13
CA LEU A 75 -0.17 0.35 7.42
C LEU A 75 -1.15 -0.57 8.15
N PHE A 76 -1.35 -1.79 7.66
CA PHE A 76 -2.39 -2.71 8.14
C PHE A 76 -1.86 -3.86 9.00
N GLU A 77 -0.53 -3.98 9.14
CA GLU A 77 0.12 -5.16 9.75
C GLU A 77 -0.30 -6.48 9.09
N LYS A 78 -0.69 -6.39 7.82
CA LYS A 78 -1.17 -7.53 7.05
C LYS A 78 -0.34 -7.74 5.78
N ARG A 79 0.15 -8.98 5.64
CA ARG A 79 0.79 -9.49 4.43
C ARG A 79 -0.27 -9.76 3.37
N ILE A 80 -0.15 -9.12 2.21
CA ILE A 80 -1.12 -9.24 1.10
C ILE A 80 -0.67 -10.29 0.06
N GLY A 81 0.56 -10.80 0.17
CA GLY A 81 1.06 -11.91 -0.62
C GLY A 81 1.47 -11.54 -2.05
N CYS A 82 1.82 -10.28 -2.33
CA CYS A 82 2.32 -9.82 -3.63
C CYS A 82 3.63 -10.50 -4.04
N LEU A 83 4.45 -10.91 -3.07
CA LEU A 83 5.76 -11.52 -3.30
C LEU A 83 5.71 -13.06 -3.34
N GLN A 84 4.54 -13.66 -3.11
CA GLN A 84 4.38 -15.11 -3.16
C GLN A 84 4.46 -15.63 -4.60
N ARG A 85 4.83 -16.90 -4.76
CA ARG A 85 4.87 -17.55 -6.07
C ARG A 85 3.51 -17.56 -6.77
N SER A 86 2.44 -17.73 -6.00
CA SER A 86 1.05 -17.61 -6.44
C SER A 86 0.39 -16.48 -5.67
N ILE A 87 0.18 -15.34 -6.34
CA ILE A 87 -0.43 -14.16 -5.72
C ILE A 87 -1.92 -14.43 -5.49
N PRO A 88 -2.48 -14.12 -4.30
CA PRO A 88 -3.91 -14.24 -4.02
C PRO A 88 -4.77 -13.46 -5.03
N GLU A 89 -5.92 -14.02 -5.43
CA GLU A 89 -6.80 -13.40 -6.43
C GLU A 89 -7.29 -12.00 -6.03
N ASP A 90 -7.58 -11.80 -4.74
CA ASP A 90 -7.94 -10.51 -4.16
C ASP A 90 -6.84 -9.47 -4.41
N THR A 91 -5.58 -9.83 -4.17
CA THR A 91 -4.41 -8.97 -4.35
C THR A 91 -4.14 -8.68 -5.82
N VAL A 92 -4.28 -9.67 -6.71
CA VAL A 92 -4.20 -9.46 -8.17
C VAL A 92 -5.27 -8.48 -8.63
N THR A 93 -6.51 -8.65 -8.16
CA THR A 93 -7.63 -7.76 -8.49
C THR A 93 -7.39 -6.35 -7.97
N PHE A 94 -6.83 -6.22 -6.77
CA PHE A 94 -6.47 -4.95 -6.17
C PHE A 94 -5.41 -4.21 -7.00
N VAL A 95 -4.28 -4.86 -7.32
CA VAL A 95 -3.21 -4.28 -8.17
C VAL A 95 -3.75 -3.85 -9.53
N ARG A 96 -4.53 -4.71 -10.18
CA ARG A 96 -5.17 -4.41 -11.47
C ARG A 96 -6.10 -3.20 -11.36
N SER A 97 -6.83 -3.07 -10.25
CA SER A 97 -7.76 -1.95 -10.02
C SER A 97 -7.03 -0.63 -9.83
N ILE A 98 -5.86 -0.62 -9.18
CA ILE A 98 -4.98 0.56 -9.11
C ILE A 98 -4.57 0.98 -10.52
N GLY A 99 -4.08 0.04 -11.34
CA GLY A 99 -3.71 0.33 -12.73
C GLY A 99 -4.88 0.86 -13.56
N LEU A 100 -6.07 0.25 -13.44
CA LEU A 100 -7.28 0.69 -14.12
C LEU A 100 -7.69 2.11 -13.69
N MET A 101 -7.65 2.38 -12.39
CA MET A 101 -7.97 3.68 -11.82
C MET A 101 -6.99 4.75 -12.34
N PHE A 102 -5.69 4.50 -12.32
CA PHE A 102 -4.67 5.43 -12.84
C PHE A 102 -4.82 5.71 -14.33
N GLN A 103 -4.99 4.68 -15.16
CA GLN A 103 -5.16 4.86 -16.60
C GLN A 103 -6.41 5.69 -16.93
N ASN A 104 -7.49 5.49 -16.19
CA ASN A 104 -8.74 6.21 -16.42
C ASN A 104 -8.81 7.58 -15.72
N SER A 105 -7.94 7.86 -14.74
CA SER A 105 -7.85 9.15 -14.06
C SER A 105 -7.43 10.28 -15.00
N LEU A 106 -6.55 9.98 -15.96
CA LEU A 106 -6.13 10.92 -17.01
C LEU A 106 -7.33 11.41 -17.82
N TYR A 107 -8.17 10.48 -18.31
CA TYR A 107 -9.40 10.85 -19.01
C TYR A 107 -10.38 11.60 -18.12
N ALA A 108 -10.52 11.20 -16.85
CA ALA A 108 -11.38 11.89 -15.89
C ALA A 108 -10.94 13.33 -15.57
N THR A 109 -9.64 13.60 -15.70
CA THR A 109 -9.02 14.90 -15.44
C THR A 109 -9.13 15.82 -16.65
N PHE A 110 -8.85 15.31 -17.86
CA PHE A 110 -8.75 16.14 -19.06
C PHE A 110 -10.05 16.21 -19.87
N LEU A 111 -10.94 15.21 -19.79
CA LEU A 111 -12.19 15.24 -20.54
C LEU A 111 -13.28 16.03 -19.81
N PRO A 112 -14.09 16.82 -20.55
CA PRO A 112 -15.22 17.53 -19.96
C PRO A 112 -16.21 16.61 -19.26
N LYS A 113 -16.85 17.08 -18.17
CA LYS A 113 -17.77 16.25 -17.36
C LYS A 113 -18.94 15.64 -18.14
N TRP A 114 -19.39 16.28 -19.23
CA TRP A 114 -20.46 15.76 -20.09
C TRP A 114 -20.10 14.45 -20.80
N THR A 115 -18.80 14.14 -20.92
CA THR A 115 -18.32 12.88 -21.54
C THR A 115 -18.46 11.67 -20.61
N ARG A 116 -18.60 11.88 -19.30
CA ARG A 116 -18.69 10.82 -18.28
C ARG A 116 -19.84 9.83 -18.48
N PRO A 117 -21.08 10.25 -18.80
CA PRO A 117 -22.17 9.30 -19.09
C PRO A 117 -22.07 8.64 -20.47
N VAL A 118 -21.26 9.19 -21.38
CA VAL A 118 -21.17 8.74 -22.79
C VAL A 118 -20.02 7.74 -22.98
N LEU A 119 -18.88 7.98 -22.35
CA LEU A 119 -17.68 7.20 -22.55
C LEU A 119 -17.45 6.21 -21.39
N PRO A 120 -16.91 5.01 -21.68
CA PRO A 120 -16.74 3.96 -20.67
C PRO A 120 -15.66 4.26 -19.63
N PHE A 121 -14.81 5.28 -19.84
CA PHE A 121 -13.69 5.60 -18.93
C PHE A 121 -14.19 5.94 -17.52
N TRP A 122 -15.33 6.63 -17.40
CA TRP A 122 -15.83 7.06 -16.09
C TRP A 122 -16.32 5.87 -15.27
N LYS A 123 -17.00 4.92 -15.91
CA LYS A 123 -17.40 3.67 -15.26
C LYS A 123 -16.16 2.86 -14.82
N ARG A 124 -15.18 2.69 -15.71
CA ARG A 124 -13.92 1.99 -15.39
C ARG A 124 -13.15 2.65 -14.24
N TYR A 125 -13.13 3.98 -14.22
CA TYR A 125 -12.53 4.76 -13.14
C TYR A 125 -13.22 4.50 -11.80
N LEU A 126 -14.56 4.55 -11.76
CA LEU A 126 -15.33 4.25 -10.55
C LEU A 126 -15.20 2.80 -10.10
N ASP A 127 -15.20 1.84 -11.04
CA ASP A 127 -15.03 0.43 -10.74
C ASP A 127 -13.66 0.16 -10.09
N GLY A 128 -12.60 0.81 -10.59
CA GLY A 128 -11.26 0.76 -9.99
C GLY A 128 -11.24 1.31 -8.56
N TRP A 129 -11.87 2.47 -8.33
CA TRP A 129 -12.01 3.03 -6.98
C TRP A 129 -12.81 2.13 -6.03
N ASN A 130 -13.93 1.57 -6.49
CA ASN A 130 -14.76 0.68 -5.69
C ASN A 130 -13.98 -0.56 -5.22
N ALA A 131 -13.17 -1.15 -6.11
CA ALA A 131 -12.33 -2.29 -5.76
C ALA A 131 -11.22 -1.92 -4.76
N ILE A 132 -10.57 -0.76 -4.94
CA ILE A 132 -9.55 -0.25 -4.00
C ILE A 132 -10.15 -0.03 -2.61
N PHE A 133 -11.29 0.65 -2.53
CA PHE A 133 -11.97 0.90 -1.26
C PHE A 133 -12.49 -0.39 -0.63
N SER A 134 -13.00 -1.33 -1.41
CA SER A 134 -13.46 -2.63 -0.90
C SER A 134 -12.31 -3.43 -0.30
N PHE A 135 -11.15 -3.44 -0.96
CA PHE A 135 -9.95 -4.10 -0.45
C PHE A 135 -9.46 -3.44 0.83
N GLY A 136 -9.33 -2.11 0.83
CA GLY A 136 -8.91 -1.35 2.00
C GLY A 136 -9.86 -1.50 3.18
N LYS A 137 -11.17 -1.51 2.92
CA LYS A 137 -12.20 -1.75 3.94
C LYS A 137 -12.03 -3.13 4.58
N LYS A 138 -11.80 -4.18 3.79
CA LYS A 138 -11.55 -5.53 4.30
C LYS A 138 -10.37 -5.54 5.29
N LEU A 139 -9.26 -4.89 4.94
CA LEU A 139 -8.07 -4.81 5.81
C LEU A 139 -8.35 -4.03 7.11
N ILE A 140 -9.12 -2.94 7.03
CA ILE A 140 -9.49 -2.16 8.22
C ILE A 140 -10.45 -2.95 9.11
N ASP A 141 -11.47 -3.60 8.53
CA ASP A 141 -12.46 -4.38 9.25
C ASP A 141 -11.78 -5.57 9.98
N GLU A 142 -10.90 -6.31 9.30
CA GLU A 142 -10.10 -7.38 9.91
C GLU A 142 -9.23 -6.85 11.06
N LYS A 143 -8.61 -5.67 10.90
CA LYS A 143 -7.80 -5.08 11.97
C LYS A 143 -8.64 -4.68 13.19
N LEU A 144 -9.85 -4.18 12.96
CA LEU A 144 -10.79 -3.86 14.05
C LEU A 144 -11.24 -5.13 14.78
N GLU A 145 -11.53 -6.21 14.06
CA GLU A 145 -11.87 -7.51 14.65
C GLU A 145 -10.70 -8.06 15.50
N ASP A 146 -9.46 -7.98 15.01
CA ASP A 146 -8.27 -8.39 15.76
C ASP A 146 -8.09 -7.58 17.06
N MET A 147 -8.32 -6.25 16.99
CA MET A 147 -8.27 -5.37 18.16
C MET A 147 -9.35 -5.71 19.19
N GLU A 148 -10.58 -5.98 18.76
CA GLU A 148 -11.67 -6.40 19.64
C GLU A 148 -11.38 -7.76 20.29
N ALA A 149 -10.82 -8.71 19.54
CA ALA A 149 -10.43 -10.01 20.06
C ALA A 149 -9.34 -9.90 21.14
N GLN A 150 -8.31 -9.05 20.92
CA GLN A 150 -7.28 -8.77 21.91
C GLN A 150 -7.84 -8.12 23.18
N LEU A 151 -8.72 -7.14 23.03
CA LEU A 151 -9.42 -6.50 24.15
C LEU A 151 -10.22 -7.50 24.99
N GLN A 152 -10.90 -8.46 24.34
CA GLN A 152 -11.67 -9.49 25.03
C GLN A 152 -10.79 -10.53 25.73
N ALA A 153 -9.63 -10.86 25.16
CA ALA A 153 -8.73 -11.87 25.69
C ALA A 153 -7.84 -11.35 26.84
N GLU A 154 -7.31 -10.14 26.72
CA GLU A 154 -6.26 -9.61 27.60
C GLU A 154 -6.72 -8.45 28.50
N GLY A 155 -7.94 -7.92 28.27
CA GLY A 155 -8.47 -6.78 29.00
C GLY A 155 -7.85 -5.44 28.60
N PRO A 156 -8.31 -4.31 29.18
CA PRO A 156 -7.90 -2.96 28.77
C PRO A 156 -6.41 -2.68 28.93
N ASP A 157 -5.77 -3.31 29.91
CA ASP A 157 -4.36 -3.08 30.27
C ASP A 157 -3.39 -4.01 29.51
N GLY A 158 -3.91 -4.99 28.76
CA GLY A 158 -3.11 -5.94 27.98
C GLY A 158 -2.90 -5.56 26.52
N VAL A 159 -3.68 -4.60 25.99
CA VAL A 159 -3.67 -4.24 24.57
C VAL A 159 -2.31 -3.66 24.15
N GLN A 160 -1.50 -4.49 23.51
CA GLN A 160 -0.28 -4.07 22.82
C GLN A 160 -0.67 -3.31 21.55
N VAL A 161 -0.41 -2.00 21.52
CA VAL A 161 -0.62 -1.18 20.31
C VAL A 161 0.42 -1.58 19.25
N SER A 162 0.08 -2.59 18.48
CA SER A 162 0.80 -3.07 17.31
C SER A 162 0.48 -2.21 16.09
N GLY A 163 1.47 -1.51 15.55
CA GLY A 163 1.40 -0.95 14.20
C GLY A 163 0.75 0.42 14.04
N TYR A 164 0.74 0.86 12.79
CA TYR A 164 0.41 2.22 12.42
C TYR A 164 -1.10 2.51 12.51
N LEU A 165 -1.93 1.69 11.84
CA LEU A 165 -3.38 1.87 11.83
C LEU A 165 -4.00 1.63 13.21
N HIS A 166 -3.55 0.61 13.95
CA HIS A 166 -4.04 0.33 15.31
C HIS A 166 -3.85 1.56 16.21
N PHE A 167 -2.66 2.16 16.20
CA PHE A 167 -2.38 3.36 16.98
C PHE A 167 -3.29 4.53 16.60
N LEU A 168 -3.47 4.79 15.31
CA LEU A 168 -4.29 5.91 14.83
C LEU A 168 -5.76 5.73 15.20
N LEU A 169 -6.27 4.50 15.14
CA LEU A 169 -7.64 4.15 15.55
C LEU A 169 -7.80 4.21 17.08
N ALA A 170 -6.89 3.60 17.84
CA ALA A 170 -6.94 3.53 19.30
C ALA A 170 -6.75 4.90 19.97
N SER A 171 -5.91 5.76 19.39
CA SER A 171 -5.69 7.14 19.89
C SER A 171 -6.81 8.11 19.50
N GLY A 172 -7.79 7.67 18.69
CA GLY A 172 -8.87 8.52 18.18
C GLY A 172 -8.40 9.65 17.26
N GLN A 173 -7.15 9.61 16.81
CA GLN A 173 -6.59 10.58 15.87
C GLN A 173 -7.18 10.41 14.46
N LEU A 174 -7.79 9.26 14.20
CA LEU A 174 -8.32 8.89 12.91
C LEU A 174 -9.56 8.02 13.08
N SER A 175 -10.67 8.39 12.45
CA SER A 175 -11.83 7.51 12.34
C SER A 175 -11.60 6.43 11.28
N PRO A 176 -12.28 5.27 11.37
CA PRO A 176 -12.22 4.23 10.33
C PRO A 176 -12.56 4.76 8.92
N ARG A 177 -13.47 5.73 8.85
CA ARG A 177 -13.86 6.39 7.61
C ARG A 177 -12.74 7.24 7.02
N GLU A 178 -11.99 7.94 7.87
CA GLU A 178 -10.83 8.74 7.46
C GLU A 178 -9.64 7.85 7.08
N ALA A 179 -9.42 6.72 7.77
CA ALA A 179 -8.47 5.68 7.35
C ALA A 179 -8.77 5.20 5.93
N MET A 180 -10.02 4.80 5.69
CA MET A 180 -10.46 4.32 4.39
C MET A 180 -10.28 5.39 3.31
N GLY A 181 -10.56 6.67 3.61
CA GLY A 181 -10.37 7.78 2.67
C GLY A 181 -8.92 8.08 2.33
N SER A 182 -7.99 7.86 3.27
CA SER A 182 -6.57 8.20 3.14
C SER A 182 -5.74 7.05 2.57
N LEU A 183 -6.22 5.82 2.73
CA LEU A 183 -5.56 4.58 2.31
C LEU A 183 -5.14 4.60 0.83
N PRO A 184 -6.00 4.97 -0.13
CA PRO A 184 -5.59 4.99 -1.52
C PRO A 184 -4.48 6.01 -1.79
N GLU A 185 -4.52 7.19 -1.16
CA GLU A 185 -3.48 8.22 -1.29
C GLU A 185 -2.14 7.72 -0.77
N LEU A 186 -2.13 7.08 0.40
CA LEU A 186 -0.92 6.52 1.01
C LEU A 186 -0.33 5.37 0.19
N LEU A 187 -1.17 4.46 -0.30
CA LEU A 187 -0.73 3.33 -1.13
C LEU A 187 -0.16 3.82 -2.47
N MET A 188 -0.85 4.72 -3.16
CA MET A 188 -0.36 5.29 -4.41
C MET A 188 0.96 6.04 -4.22
N ALA A 189 1.03 6.90 -3.20
CA ALA A 189 2.23 7.70 -2.94
C ALA A 189 3.43 6.82 -2.58
N GLY A 190 3.24 5.80 -1.72
CA GLY A 190 4.33 4.92 -1.29
C GLY A 190 4.83 4.00 -2.39
N VAL A 191 3.92 3.44 -3.19
CA VAL A 191 4.26 2.45 -4.21
C VAL A 191 4.96 3.09 -5.40
N ASP A 192 4.40 4.16 -5.96
CA ASP A 192 4.95 4.78 -7.17
C ASP A 192 6.33 5.41 -6.89
N THR A 193 6.50 6.07 -5.74
CA THR A 193 7.79 6.73 -5.43
C THR A 193 8.89 5.72 -5.15
N THR A 194 8.62 4.70 -4.33
CA THR A 194 9.61 3.70 -3.94
C THR A 194 10.01 2.81 -5.12
N SER A 195 9.03 2.30 -5.87
CA SER A 195 9.31 1.41 -7.00
C SER A 195 10.09 2.11 -8.12
N ASN A 196 9.74 3.36 -8.45
CA ASN A 196 10.49 4.15 -9.42
C ASN A 196 11.91 4.46 -8.92
N THR A 197 12.05 4.85 -7.66
CA THR A 197 13.37 5.17 -7.09
C THR A 197 14.30 3.95 -7.10
N LEU A 198 13.80 2.77 -6.68
CA LEU A 198 14.57 1.52 -6.72
C LEU A 198 14.94 1.12 -8.15
N THR A 199 14.02 1.30 -9.10
CA THR A 199 14.28 1.03 -10.53
C THR A 199 15.40 1.92 -11.06
N TRP A 200 15.36 3.23 -10.78
CA TRP A 200 16.41 4.16 -11.20
C TRP A 200 17.73 3.91 -10.47
N ALA A 201 17.70 3.63 -9.16
CA ALA A 201 18.89 3.30 -8.40
C ALA A 201 19.59 2.07 -8.97
N LEU A 202 18.84 0.98 -9.22
CA LEU A 202 19.39 -0.24 -9.82
C LEU A 202 19.91 0.02 -11.24
N TYR A 203 19.21 0.84 -12.03
CA TYR A 203 19.67 1.25 -13.35
C TYR A 203 21.02 1.97 -13.30
N HIS A 204 21.19 2.92 -12.38
CA HIS A 204 22.46 3.64 -12.21
C HIS A 204 23.57 2.71 -11.72
N LEU A 205 23.31 1.85 -10.73
CA LEU A 205 24.27 0.84 -10.25
C LEU A 205 24.68 -0.14 -11.36
N SER A 206 23.78 -0.49 -12.28
CA SER A 206 24.10 -1.37 -13.41
C SER A 206 25.00 -0.71 -14.46
N LYS A 207 25.02 0.63 -14.51
CA LYS A 207 25.84 1.41 -15.45
C LYS A 207 27.20 1.77 -14.88
N ASP A 208 27.27 1.96 -13.56
CA ASP A 208 28.47 2.33 -12.83
C ASP A 208 28.80 1.23 -11.79
N PRO A 209 29.39 0.10 -12.22
CA PRO A 209 29.66 -1.06 -11.35
C PRO A 209 30.92 -0.95 -10.46
N GLU A 210 31.61 0.20 -10.47
CA GLU A 210 32.77 0.49 -9.59
C GLU A 210 32.34 1.12 -8.26
#